data_AF-A0A358IG32-F1
#
_entry.id   AF-A0A358IG32-F1
#
_cell.length_a   1.000
_cell.length_b   1.000
_cell.length_c   1.000
_cell.angle_alpha   90.00
_cell.angle_beta   90.00
_cell.angle_gamma   90.00
#
_symmetry.space_group_name_H-M   'P 1'
#
loop_
_entity.id
_entity.type
_entity.pdbx_description
1 polymer ?
#
loop_
_entity_poly.entity_id
_entity_poly.type
_entity_poly.pdbx_seq_one_letter_code
_entity_poly.pdbx_strand_id
1 'polypeptide(L)' 'MTQLSIDFDRYQLDNGLRVVIAPDRTVPIVATNLWYGVGSRNEPEGKTGFAHLFEHMMFQ' A
#
# COMPACT_ATOMS: atom_id res chain seq x y z
N MET A 1 -25.45 4.87 14.10
CA MET A 1 -24.16 4.24 13.73
C MET A 1 -23.07 5.22 14.10
N THR A 2 -22.11 4.83 14.91
CA THR A 2 -21.01 5.71 15.35
C THR A 2 -20.01 5.85 14.19
N GLN A 3 -19.73 7.08 13.76
CA GLN A 3 -18.73 7.35 12.72
C GLN A 3 -17.34 7.04 13.29
N LEU A 4 -16.61 6.09 12.67
CA LEU A 4 -15.21 5.86 13.00
C LEU A 4 -14.36 6.98 12.39
N SER A 5 -13.62 7.70 13.22
CA SER A 5 -12.63 8.70 12.80
C SER A 5 -11.25 8.23 13.24
N ILE A 6 -10.30 8.17 12.31
CA ILE A 6 -8.90 7.84 12.59
C ILE A 6 -8.08 9.04 12.13
N ASP A 7 -7.29 9.60 13.04
CA ASP A 7 -6.40 10.72 12.71
C ASP A 7 -5.18 10.20 11.93
N PHE A 8 -4.85 10.87 10.83
CA PHE A 8 -3.68 10.57 10.02
C PHE A 8 -3.15 11.83 9.33
N ASP A 9 -1.84 11.85 9.10
CA ASP A 9 -1.17 12.83 8.27
C ASP A 9 -0.94 12.24 6.87
N ARG A 10 -1.05 13.09 5.85
CA ARG A 10 -0.77 12.73 4.46
C ARG A 10 0.14 13.77 3.81
N TYR A 11 1.15 13.29 3.11
CA TYR A 11 2.00 14.12 2.26
C TYR A 11 2.46 13.35 1.02
N GLN A 12 3.02 14.10 0.07
CA GLN A 12 3.59 13.56 -1.15
C GLN A 12 5.06 13.97 -1.23
N LEU A 13 5.93 13.01 -1.53
CA LEU A 13 7.35 13.25 -1.77
C LEU A 13 7.57 13.79 -3.18
N ASP A 14 8.74 14.40 -3.43
CA ASP A 14 9.09 14.98 -4.73
C ASP A 14 9.06 13.96 -5.89
N ASN A 15 9.29 12.68 -5.59
CA ASN A 15 9.21 11.58 -6.56
C ASN A 15 7.76 11.07 -6.81
N GLY A 16 6.76 11.73 -6.22
CA GLY A 16 5.34 11.39 -6.37
C GLY A 16 4.82 10.34 -5.38
N LEU A 17 5.66 9.73 -4.53
CA LEU A 17 5.21 8.76 -3.54
C LEU A 17 4.32 9.43 -2.50
N ARG A 18 3.13 8.85 -2.28
CA ARG A 18 2.19 9.28 -1.25
C ARG A 18 2.48 8.54 0.05
N VAL A 19 2.65 9.29 1.13
CA VAL A 19 2.89 8.75 2.46
C VAL A 19 1.70 9.09 3.34
N VAL A 20 1.22 8.09 4.08
CA VAL A 20 0.16 8.23 5.08
C VAL A 20 0.71 7.71 6.40
N ILE A 21 0.62 8.53 7.44
CA ILE A 21 1.08 8.18 8.79
C ILE A 21 -0.10 8.32 9.74
N ALA A 22 -0.43 7.25 10.45
CA ALA A 22 -1.44 7.24 11.50
C ALA A 22 -0.76 6.81 12.82
N PRO A 23 -0.31 7.75 13.67
CA PRO A 23 0.36 7.41 14.92
C PRO A 23 -0.61 6.78 15.92
N ASP A 24 -0.28 5.59 16.40
CA ASP A 24 -0.89 4.95 17.56
C ASP A 24 0.19 4.75 18.64
N ARG A 25 -0.06 5.26 19.85
CA ARG A 25 0.88 5.23 20.98
C ARG A 25 0.51 4.19 22.04
N THR A 26 -0.46 3.32 21.76
CA THR A 26 -0.89 2.27 22.68
C THR A 26 0.17 1.20 22.90
N VAL A 27 1.01 0.91 21.89
CA VAL A 27 2.09 -0.07 21.94
C VAL A 27 3.33 0.41 21.16
N PRO A 28 4.56 0.02 21.56
CA PRO A 28 5.79 0.41 20.88
C PRO A 28 6.07 -0.47 19.64
N ILE A 29 5.11 -0.55 18.72
CA ILE A 29 5.19 -1.34 17.49
C ILE A 29 4.91 -0.43 16.30
N VAL A 30 5.57 -0.67 15.17
CA VAL A 30 5.32 0.02 13.90
C VAL A 30 4.90 -1.00 12.85
N ALA A 31 3.80 -0.72 12.15
CA ALA A 31 3.40 -1.44 10.95
C ALA A 31 3.70 -0.56 9.73
N THR A 32 4.38 -1.13 8.73
CA THR A 32 4.70 -0.43 7.48
C THR A 32 4.07 -1.19 6.33
N ASN A 33 3.41 -0.48 5.41
CA ASN A 33 2.79 -1.07 4.23
C ASN A 33 3.23 -0.29 2.99
N LEU A 34 3.55 -1.00 1.91
CA LEU A 34 3.84 -0.42 0.61
C LEU A 34 2.76 -0.85 -0.37
N TRP A 35 2.09 0.11 -0.99
CA TRP A 35 0.98 -0.13 -1.90
C TRP A 35 1.35 0.29 -3.31
N TYR A 36 1.28 -0.65 -4.25
CA TYR A 36 1.44 -0.36 -5.68
C TYR A 36 0.07 -0.15 -6.32
N GLY A 37 -0.04 0.88 -7.17
CA GLY A 37 -1.25 1.18 -7.93
C GLY A 37 -1.46 0.27 -9.14
N VAL A 38 -1.18 -1.02 -9.01
CA VAL A 38 -1.25 -2.02 -10.08
C VAL A 38 -1.83 -3.33 -9.54
N GLY A 39 -2.49 -4.11 -10.39
CA GLY A 39 -2.98 -5.45 -10.08
C GLY A 39 -3.43 -6.20 -11.34
N SER A 40 -4.15 -7.31 -11.17
CA SER A 40 -4.62 -8.15 -12.29
C SER A 40 -5.43 -7.39 -13.34
N ARG A 41 -6.18 -6.35 -12.93
CA ARG A 41 -6.93 -5.45 -13.84
C ARG A 41 -6.03 -4.75 -14.87
N ASN A 42 -4.75 -4.59 -14.57
CA ASN A 42 -3.79 -3.89 -15.43
C ASN A 42 -3.01 -4.84 -16.35
N GLU A 43 -3.30 -6.14 -16.31
CA GLU A 43 -2.55 -7.13 -17.07
C GLU A 43 -2.89 -7.05 -18.57
N PRO A 44 -1.88 -7.07 -19.47
CA PRO A 44 -2.11 -7.21 -20.90
C PRO A 44 -2.79 -8.54 -21.23
N GLU A 45 -3.55 -8.55 -22.32
CA GLU A 45 -4.12 -9.78 -22.84
C GLU A 45 -3.02 -10.82 -23.13
N GLY A 46 -3.28 -12.08 -22.77
CA GLY A 46 -2.30 -13.16 -22.89
C GLY A 46 -1.18 -13.15 -21.85
N LYS A 47 -1.18 -12.24 -20.87
CA LYS A 47 -0.20 -12.16 -19.78
C LYS A 47 -0.84 -12.17 -18.39
N THR A 48 -1.87 -13.00 -18.22
CA THR A 48 -2.59 -13.10 -16.95
C THR A 48 -1.72 -13.69 -15.85
N GLY A 49 -1.90 -13.21 -14.62
CA GLY A 49 -1.16 -13.67 -13.43
C GLY A 49 0.21 -13.02 -13.23
N PHE A 50 0.60 -12.07 -14.08
CA PHE A 50 1.88 -11.37 -13.97
C PHE A 50 1.99 -10.53 -12.70
N ALA A 51 0.93 -9.82 -12.30
CA ALA A 51 0.96 -9.03 -11.06
C ALA A 51 1.25 -9.93 -9.84
N HIS A 52 0.62 -11.11 -9.80
CA HIS A 52 0.82 -12.11 -8.75
C HIS A 52 2.19 -12.79 -8.85
N LEU A 53 2.66 -13.11 -10.06
CA LEU A 53 4.00 -13.65 -10.26
C LEU A 53 5.07 -12.68 -9.72
N PHE A 54 4.95 -11.39 -10.04
CA PHE A 54 5.90 -10.39 -9.54
C PHE A 54 5.83 -10.22 -8.03
N GLU A 55 4.65 -10.34 -7.41
CA GLU A 55 4.51 -10.40 -5.95
C GLU A 55 5.36 -11.54 -5.36
N HIS A 56 5.26 -12.75 -5.90
CA HIS A 56 6.07 -13.87 -5.45
C HIS A 56 7.57 -13.64 -5.68
N MET A 57 7.94 -13.03 -6.82
CA MET A 57 9.34 -12.75 -7.17
C MET A 57 10.00 -11.68 -6.28
N MET A 58 9.23 -10.80 -5.62
CA MET A 58 9.80 -9.81 -4.70
C MET A 58 10.53 -10.43 -3.50
N PHE A 59 10.27 -11.72 -3.21
CA PHE A 59 10.79 -12.41 -2.03
C PHE A 59 11.49 -13.74 -2.37
N GLN A 60 11.91 -13.94 -3.63
CA GLN A 60 12.75 -15.08 -4.03
C GLN A 60 14.23 -14.80 -3.79
#